data_AF-A0A4R1BN20-F1
#
_entry.id   AF-A0A4R1BN20-F1
#
_cell.length_a   1.000
_cell.length_b   1.000
_cell.length_c   1.000
_cell.angle_alpha   90.00
_cell.angle_beta   90.00
_cell.angle_gamma   90.00
#
_symmetry.space_group_name_H-M   'P 1'
#
loop_
_entity.id
_entity.type
_entity.pdbx_description
1 polymer ?
#
loop_
_entity_poly.entity_id
_entity_poly.type
_entity_poly.pdbx_seq_one_letter_code
_entity_poly.pdbx_strand_id
1 'polypeptide(L)'
;MEKKSFDFDAFVKEAGEQLRSGKPLVGAEGVFTPLLKRVIEASLEGEMDEHLKEKKRPGGNRRNGHTQKNIQSSLGGFDIFSPRDRDASFEPQTVAKRQRVISEDMDQKILSLYGMGLSYSDIQKHLKEIYDFDISDGTLTAITDRIIPAIKEWQNRVLESVYPVVWLDAIHFKVRQDGV
;
A
#
# COMPACT_ATOMS: atom_id res chain seq x y z
N MET A 1 -18.08 -9.02 26.88
CA MET A 1 -16.97 -8.06 26.71
C MET A 1 -17.56 -6.75 26.28
N GLU A 2 -17.59 -5.77 27.18
CA GLU A 2 -18.07 -4.42 26.87
C GLU A 2 -17.24 -3.83 25.72
N LYS A 3 -17.91 -3.41 24.65
CA LYS A 3 -17.29 -2.56 23.63
C LYS A 3 -16.94 -1.24 24.32
N LYS A 4 -15.71 -1.08 24.82
CA LYS A 4 -15.22 0.25 25.23
C LYS A 4 -15.40 1.19 24.04
N SER A 5 -16.33 2.12 24.16
CA SER A 5 -16.54 3.18 23.17
C SER A 5 -15.24 3.95 23.06
N PHE A 6 -14.79 4.18 21.84
CA PHE A 6 -13.63 5.01 21.60
C PHE A 6 -14.00 6.44 22.02
N ASP A 7 -13.28 6.97 23.00
CA ASP A 7 -13.45 8.36 23.43
C ASP A 7 -12.62 9.25 22.52
N PHE A 8 -13.31 9.91 21.60
CA PHE A 8 -12.69 10.76 20.59
C PHE A 8 -12.04 12.00 21.24
N ASP A 9 -12.64 12.55 22.29
CA ASP A 9 -12.14 13.75 22.95
C ASP A 9 -10.87 13.44 23.75
N ALA A 10 -10.84 12.27 24.41
CA ALA A 10 -9.63 11.78 25.06
C ALA A 10 -8.49 11.53 24.05
N PHE A 11 -8.79 10.94 22.89
CA PHE A 11 -7.81 10.73 21.84
C PHE A 11 -7.25 12.05 21.30
N VAL A 12 -8.10 13.05 21.04
CA VAL A 12 -7.66 14.37 20.56
C VAL A 12 -6.73 15.04 21.56
N LYS A 13 -7.04 14.93 22.86
CA LYS A 13 -6.19 15.47 23.92
C LYS A 13 -4.83 14.76 23.98
N GLU A 14 -4.82 13.43 23.96
CA GLU A 14 -3.60 12.62 23.98
C GLU A 14 -2.76 12.85 22.71
N ALA A 15 -3.40 12.90 21.54
CA ALA A 15 -2.76 13.24 20.27
C ALA A 15 -2.12 14.64 20.34
N GLY A 16 -2.80 15.63 20.90
CA GLY A 16 -2.27 16.98 21.11
C GLY A 16 -1.03 17.00 22.00
N GLU A 17 -0.99 16.18 23.06
CA GLU A 17 0.19 16.03 23.93
C GLU A 17 1.34 15.33 23.21
N GLN A 18 1.05 14.25 22.47
CA GLN A 18 2.04 13.51 21.69
C GLN A 18 2.68 14.39 20.59
N LEU A 19 1.90 15.24 19.94
CA LEU A 19 2.40 16.21 18.97
C LEU A 19 3.33 17.24 19.60
N ARG A 20 2.99 17.75 20.80
CA ARG A 20 3.86 18.66 21.56
C ARG A 20 5.17 18.01 21.99
N SER A 21 5.17 16.70 22.23
CA SER A 21 6.39 15.93 22.51
C SER A 21 7.25 15.62 21.27
N GLY A 22 6.82 16.03 20.07
CA GLY A 22 7.56 15.83 18.82
C GLY A 22 7.48 14.41 18.26
N LYS A 23 6.49 13.60 18.66
CA LYS A 23 6.28 12.29 18.05
C LYS A 23 5.92 12.45 16.57
N PRO A 24 6.38 11.54 15.70
CA PRO A 24 5.97 11.52 14.31
C PRO A 24 4.44 11.45 14.18
N LEU A 25 3.89 12.23 13.25
CA LEU A 25 2.49 12.13 12.83
C LEU A 25 2.18 10.77 12.21
N VAL A 26 3.22 10.14 11.66
CA VAL A 26 3.21 9.07 10.68
C VAL A 26 4.25 8.01 11.07
N GLY A 27 4.02 6.74 10.74
CA GLY A 27 4.91 5.61 11.04
C GLY A 27 4.28 4.57 11.96
N ALA A 28 5.01 3.51 12.29
CA ALA A 28 4.53 2.47 13.20
C ALA A 28 4.12 3.00 14.58
N GLU A 29 4.79 4.05 15.07
CA GLU A 29 4.47 4.77 16.31
C GLU A 29 3.80 6.13 16.08
N GLY A 30 3.21 6.33 14.89
CA GLY A 30 2.53 7.57 14.52
C GLY A 30 1.30 7.83 15.37
N VAL A 31 1.05 9.12 15.68
CA VAL A 31 -0.11 9.55 16.48
C VAL A 31 -1.45 9.07 15.89
N PHE A 32 -1.56 9.01 14.56
CA PHE A 32 -2.79 8.62 13.86
C PHE A 32 -2.90 7.11 13.55
N THR A 33 -1.84 6.35 13.74
CA THR A 33 -1.79 4.92 13.44
C THR A 33 -2.84 4.11 14.20
N PRO A 34 -3.08 4.33 15.51
CA PRO A 34 -4.14 3.64 16.25
C PRO A 34 -5.55 3.92 15.72
N LEU A 35 -5.82 5.14 15.26
CA LEU A 35 -7.11 5.53 14.72
C LEU A 35 -7.37 4.82 13.40
N LEU A 36 -6.39 4.84 12.48
CA LEU A 36 -6.49 4.18 11.18
C LEU A 36 -6.68 2.66 11.33
N LYS A 37 -5.90 2.04 12.23
CA LYS A 37 -6.06 0.61 12.58
C LYS A 37 -7.49 0.29 12.98
N ARG A 38 -8.07 1.08 13.88
CA ARG A 38 -9.44 0.84 14.37
C ARG A 38 -10.50 1.02 13.29
N VAL A 39 -10.35 2.00 12.40
CA VAL A 39 -11.26 2.20 11.27
C VAL A 39 -11.25 0.98 10.34
N ILE A 40 -10.05 0.49 10.00
CA ILE A 40 -9.91 -0.69 9.13
C ILE A 40 -10.48 -1.95 9.80
N GLU A 41 -10.13 -2.20 11.05
CA GLU A 41 -10.64 -3.37 11.80
C GLU A 41 -12.16 -3.33 11.96
N ALA A 42 -12.74 -2.16 12.27
CA ALA A 42 -14.19 -1.99 12.38
C ALA A 42 -14.90 -2.23 11.03
N SER A 43 -14.31 -1.75 9.93
CA SER A 43 -14.83 -1.99 8.58
C SER A 43 -14.84 -3.50 8.25
N LEU A 44 -13.72 -4.19 8.50
CA LEU A 44 -13.60 -5.63 8.27
C LEU A 44 -14.54 -6.45 9.17
N GLU A 45 -14.74 -6.04 10.43
CA GLU A 45 -15.71 -6.66 11.32
C GLU A 45 -17.15 -6.53 10.80
N GLY A 46 -17.49 -5.36 10.23
CA GLY A 46 -18.77 -5.09 9.61
C GLY A 46 -19.01 -5.96 8.38
N GLU A 47 -18.04 -6.03 7.47
CA GLU A 47 -18.09 -6.90 6.28
C GLU A 47 -18.26 -8.37 6.68
N MET A 48 -17.56 -8.82 7.74
CA MET A 48 -17.70 -10.19 8.26
C MET A 48 -19.09 -10.46 8.83
N ASP A 49 -19.68 -9.50 9.55
CA ASP A 49 -21.04 -9.62 10.08
C ASP A 49 -22.08 -9.73 8.97
N GLU A 50 -21.88 -9.01 7.87
CA GLU A 50 -22.72 -9.11 6.67
C GLU A 50 -22.58 -10.48 6.00
N HIS A 51 -21.34 -10.91 5.71
CA HIS A 51 -21.04 -12.22 5.11
C HIS A 51 -21.64 -13.41 5.88
N LEU A 52 -21.66 -13.33 7.21
CA LEU A 52 -22.22 -14.39 8.05
C LEU A 52 -23.75 -14.32 8.20
N LYS A 53 -24.38 -13.15 7.99
CA LYS A 53 -25.84 -13.04 7.99
C LYS A 53 -26.46 -13.82 6.83
N GLU A 54 -25.80 -13.86 5.67
CA GLU A 54 -26.28 -14.58 4.49
C GLU A 54 -26.32 -16.10 4.67
N LYS A 55 -25.52 -16.67 5.61
CA LYS A 55 -25.32 -18.12 5.78
C LYS A 55 -25.93 -18.72 7.05
N LYS A 56 -26.98 -18.12 7.64
CA LYS A 56 -27.67 -18.57 8.87
C LYS A 56 -28.51 -19.86 8.72
N ARG A 57 -27.97 -20.91 8.11
CA ARG A 57 -28.59 -22.26 8.07
C ARG A 57 -27.94 -23.18 9.11
N PRO A 58 -28.61 -24.25 9.60
CA PRO A 58 -27.97 -25.24 10.45
C PRO A 58 -26.78 -25.88 9.70
N GLY A 59 -25.57 -25.79 10.26
CA GLY A 59 -24.33 -26.17 9.57
C GLY A 59 -23.63 -25.05 8.78
N GLY A 60 -24.14 -23.82 8.86
CA GLY A 60 -23.58 -22.66 8.17
C GLY A 60 -22.24 -22.17 8.76
N ASN A 61 -21.52 -21.43 7.91
CA ASN A 61 -20.23 -20.83 8.19
C ASN A 61 -20.22 -19.99 9.50
N ARG A 62 -19.07 -19.93 10.17
CA ARG A 62 -18.91 -19.26 11.47
C ARG A 62 -17.58 -18.50 11.52
N ARG A 63 -17.46 -17.55 12.45
CA ARG A 63 -16.17 -16.90 12.75
C ARG A 63 -15.17 -17.93 13.27
N ASN A 64 -13.90 -17.77 12.88
CA ASN A 64 -12.77 -18.59 13.28
C ASN A 64 -11.56 -17.70 13.65
N GLY A 65 -11.79 -16.78 14.59
CA GLY A 65 -10.76 -15.89 15.12
C GLY A 65 -10.32 -14.79 14.16
N HIS A 66 -9.12 -14.28 14.39
CA HIS A 66 -8.50 -13.21 13.62
C HIS A 66 -7.11 -13.63 13.14
N THR A 67 -6.69 -13.10 12.00
CA THR A 67 -5.34 -13.26 11.46
C THR A 67 -4.63 -11.91 11.53
N GLN A 68 -3.44 -11.88 12.14
CA GLN A 68 -2.59 -10.70 12.13
C GLN A 68 -2.08 -10.45 10.71
N LYS A 69 -2.19 -9.21 10.26
CA LYS A 69 -1.73 -8.78 8.95
C LYS A 69 -1.02 -7.45 9.10
N ASN A 70 0.26 -7.43 8.73
CA ASN A 70 1.01 -6.21 8.61
C ASN A 70 0.57 -5.49 7.32
N ILE A 71 0.10 -4.27 7.50
CA ILE A 71 -0.35 -3.37 6.45
C ILE A 71 0.65 -2.24 6.33
N GLN A 72 0.86 -1.83 5.11
CA GLN A 72 1.71 -0.73 4.73
C GLN A 72 0.84 0.34 4.07
N SER A 73 0.90 1.55 4.63
CA SER A 73 0.13 2.70 4.16
C SER A 73 1.06 3.87 3.89
N SER A 74 0.54 4.91 3.25
CA SER A 74 1.23 6.22 3.18
C SER A 74 1.50 6.82 4.56
N LEU A 75 0.78 6.35 5.59
CA LEU A 75 1.00 6.75 6.96
C LEU A 75 1.94 5.81 7.74
N GLY A 76 2.60 4.89 7.06
CA GLY A 76 3.51 3.92 7.65
C GLY A 76 2.92 2.53 7.85
N GLY A 77 3.80 1.62 8.29
CA GLY A 77 3.48 0.21 8.53
C GLY A 77 2.83 -0.02 9.89
N PHE A 78 1.73 -0.77 9.93
CA PHE A 78 1.08 -1.16 11.18
C PHE A 78 0.34 -2.49 11.07
N ASP A 79 0.14 -3.14 12.22
CA ASP A 79 -0.53 -4.42 12.28
C ASP A 79 -2.02 -4.28 12.53
N ILE A 80 -2.82 -4.97 11.72
CA ILE A 80 -4.26 -5.15 11.93
C ILE A 80 -4.60 -6.61 12.25
N PHE A 81 -5.77 -6.81 12.84
CA PHE A 81 -6.37 -8.11 13.06
C PHE A 81 -7.57 -8.31 12.15
N SER A 82 -7.37 -8.99 11.03
CA SER A 82 -8.44 -9.27 10.07
C SER A 82 -9.29 -10.47 10.53
N PRO A 83 -10.63 -10.37 10.58
CA PRO A 83 -11.50 -11.47 10.98
C PRO A 83 -11.49 -12.58 9.92
N ARG A 84 -11.62 -13.82 10.39
CA ARG A 84 -11.63 -15.00 9.52
C ARG A 84 -12.90 -15.83 9.73
N ASP A 85 -13.38 -16.44 8.66
CA ASP A 85 -14.45 -17.44 8.68
C ASP A 85 -13.90 -18.87 8.64
N ARG A 86 -14.69 -19.83 9.10
CA ARG A 86 -14.29 -21.25 9.18
C ARG A 86 -14.11 -21.86 7.79
N ASP A 87 -14.98 -21.48 6.85
CA ASP A 87 -14.98 -22.01 5.49
C ASP A 87 -14.00 -21.28 4.55
N ALA A 88 -13.27 -20.26 5.04
CA ALA A 88 -12.35 -19.41 4.27
C ALA A 88 -12.98 -18.72 3.04
N SER A 89 -14.30 -18.58 3.04
CA SER A 89 -15.13 -18.03 1.96
C SER A 89 -15.30 -16.51 2.03
N PHE A 90 -14.90 -15.86 3.12
CA PHE A 90 -15.00 -14.42 3.28
C PHE A 90 -14.02 -13.71 2.35
N GLU A 91 -14.47 -12.76 1.53
CA GLU A 91 -13.64 -11.94 0.64
C GLU A 91 -13.79 -10.45 1.02
N PRO A 92 -12.89 -9.91 1.87
CA PRO A 92 -12.98 -8.53 2.31
C PRO A 92 -12.73 -7.54 1.17
N GLN A 93 -13.48 -6.43 1.18
CA GLN A 93 -13.35 -5.35 0.19
C GLN A 93 -12.44 -4.24 0.69
N THR A 94 -12.54 -3.86 1.97
CA THR A 94 -11.72 -2.79 2.57
C THR A 94 -10.22 -3.08 2.42
N VAL A 95 -9.81 -4.32 2.71
CA VAL A 95 -8.42 -4.77 2.48
C VAL A 95 -8.46 -6.19 1.95
N ALA A 96 -8.15 -6.36 0.66
CA ALA A 96 -8.26 -7.64 -0.01
C ALA A 96 -7.34 -8.72 0.59
N LYS A 97 -7.66 -9.99 0.31
CA LYS A 97 -6.81 -11.13 0.71
C LYS A 97 -5.39 -10.92 0.18
N ARG A 98 -4.39 -11.10 1.05
CA ARG A 98 -2.95 -10.97 0.75
C ARG A 98 -2.48 -9.55 0.36
N GLN A 99 -3.36 -8.59 0.15
CA GLN A 99 -3.00 -7.19 -0.12
C GLN A 99 -2.36 -6.55 1.13
N ARG A 100 -1.06 -6.29 1.13
CA ARG A 100 -0.39 -5.62 2.26
C ARG A 100 -0.22 -4.12 2.07
N VAL A 101 -0.28 -3.62 0.84
CA VAL A 101 -0.14 -2.20 0.53
C VAL A 101 -1.51 -1.60 0.24
N ILE A 102 -1.89 -0.54 0.96
CA ILE A 102 -3.20 0.12 0.78
C ILE A 102 -3.11 1.34 -0.15
N SER A 103 -1.97 2.01 -0.24
CA SER A 103 -1.84 3.22 -1.04
C SER A 103 -1.39 2.92 -2.48
N GLU A 104 -2.31 3.04 -3.44
CA GLU A 104 -1.97 3.10 -4.89
C GLU A 104 -1.02 4.27 -5.22
N ASP A 105 -1.07 5.35 -4.43
CA ASP A 105 -0.21 6.53 -4.56
C ASP A 105 1.30 6.22 -4.40
N MET A 106 1.65 5.11 -3.73
CA MET A 106 3.06 4.76 -3.52
C MET A 106 3.74 4.31 -4.81
N ASP A 107 3.03 3.59 -5.67
CA ASP A 107 3.57 3.12 -6.95
C ASP A 107 3.90 4.31 -7.86
N GLN A 108 3.04 5.34 -7.88
CA GLN A 108 3.28 6.58 -8.63
C GLN A 108 4.49 7.34 -8.08
N LYS A 109 4.64 7.41 -6.75
CA LYS A 109 5.82 8.03 -6.12
C LYS A 109 7.10 7.28 -6.45
N ILE A 110 7.08 5.95 -6.44
CA ILE A 110 8.23 5.13 -6.83
C ILE A 110 8.62 5.41 -8.29
N LEU A 111 7.64 5.44 -9.20
CA LEU A 111 7.88 5.77 -10.61
C LEU A 111 8.43 7.19 -10.78
N SER A 112 7.94 8.16 -10.00
CA SER A 112 8.48 9.53 -10.01
C SER A 112 9.92 9.58 -9.53
N LEU A 113 10.27 8.88 -8.45
CA LEU A 113 11.64 8.85 -7.92
C LEU A 113 12.60 8.17 -8.92
N TYR A 114 12.16 7.08 -9.55
CA TYR A 114 12.91 6.44 -10.62
C TYR A 114 13.09 7.37 -11.83
N GLY A 115 12.04 8.11 -12.22
CA GLY A 115 12.09 9.12 -13.28
C GLY A 115 13.02 10.30 -12.98
N MET A 116 13.27 10.60 -11.69
CA MET A 116 14.28 11.58 -11.25
C MET A 116 15.72 11.02 -11.27
N GLY A 117 15.91 9.74 -11.58
CA GLY A 117 17.22 9.10 -11.69
C GLY A 117 17.77 8.52 -10.39
N LEU A 118 16.93 8.33 -9.36
CA LEU A 118 17.35 7.67 -8.12
C LEU A 118 17.58 6.17 -8.35
N SER A 119 18.62 5.61 -7.72
CA SER A 119 18.87 4.17 -7.75
C SER A 119 17.83 3.41 -6.91
N TYR A 120 17.64 2.12 -7.17
CA TYR A 120 16.71 1.29 -6.36
C TYR A 120 17.09 1.27 -4.88
N SER A 121 18.38 1.26 -4.56
CA SER A 121 18.85 1.36 -3.17
C SER A 121 18.49 2.70 -2.53
N ASP A 122 18.59 3.80 -3.28
CA ASP A 122 18.23 5.13 -2.77
C ASP A 122 16.72 5.25 -2.56
N ILE A 123 15.93 4.72 -3.50
CA ILE A 123 14.47 4.67 -3.40
C ILE A 123 14.04 3.87 -2.17
N GLN A 124 14.63 2.70 -1.94
CA GLN A 124 14.38 1.89 -0.74
C GLN A 124 14.66 2.66 0.53
N LYS A 125 15.86 3.26 0.62
CA LYS A 125 16.27 4.02 1.80
C LYS A 125 15.31 5.19 2.06
N HIS A 126 14.96 5.94 1.02
CA HIS A 126 14.06 7.08 1.11
C HIS A 126 12.65 6.68 1.57
N LEU A 127 12.12 5.57 1.05
CA LEU A 127 10.82 5.03 1.46
C LEU A 127 10.84 4.53 2.91
N LYS A 128 11.94 3.90 3.33
CA LYS A 128 12.12 3.47 4.71
C LYS A 128 12.21 4.64 5.68
N GLU A 129 12.93 5.70 5.33
CA GLU A 129 13.12 6.87 6.21
C GLU A 129 11.84 7.68 6.41
N ILE A 130 11.07 7.91 5.34
CA ILE A 130 9.89 8.78 5.41
C ILE A 130 8.61 8.02 5.78
N TYR A 131 8.48 6.79 5.29
CA TYR A 131 7.25 6.01 5.40
C TYR A 131 7.42 4.73 6.21
N ASP A 132 8.60 4.43 6.77
CA ASP A 132 8.89 3.16 7.44
C ASP A 132 8.53 1.92 6.58
N PHE A 133 8.60 2.08 5.25
CA PHE A 133 8.16 1.10 4.28
C PHE A 133 9.34 0.26 3.77
N ASP A 134 9.34 -1.03 4.13
CA ASP A 134 10.32 -1.98 3.61
C ASP A 134 9.86 -2.55 2.27
N ILE A 135 10.62 -2.25 1.20
CA ILE A 135 10.35 -2.73 -0.16
C ILE A 135 11.54 -3.51 -0.71
N SER A 136 11.29 -4.66 -1.34
CA SER A 136 12.33 -5.44 -2.00
C SER A 136 12.62 -4.94 -3.41
N ASP A 137 13.83 -5.21 -3.92
CA ASP A 137 14.22 -4.91 -5.31
C ASP A 137 13.26 -5.55 -6.32
N GLY A 138 12.80 -6.77 -6.05
CA GLY A 138 11.83 -7.44 -6.91
C GLY A 138 10.49 -6.72 -6.97
N THR A 139 10.07 -6.08 -5.87
CA THR A 139 8.84 -5.28 -5.85
C THR A 139 9.02 -3.97 -6.61
N LEU A 140 10.16 -3.29 -6.45
CA LEU A 140 10.50 -2.09 -7.23
C LEU A 140 10.52 -2.41 -8.73
N THR A 141 11.21 -3.49 -9.12
CA THR A 141 11.26 -3.97 -10.51
C THR A 141 9.85 -4.23 -11.04
N ALA A 142 9.02 -4.94 -10.27
CA ALA A 142 7.64 -5.21 -10.68
C ALA A 142 6.80 -3.93 -10.85
N ILE A 143 7.04 -2.88 -10.06
CA ILE A 143 6.36 -1.59 -10.19
C ILE A 143 6.85 -0.85 -11.44
N THR A 144 8.17 -0.77 -11.66
CA THR A 144 8.76 -0.14 -12.84
C THR A 144 8.39 -0.89 -14.12
N ASP A 145 8.20 -2.20 -14.07
CA ASP A 145 7.82 -2.98 -15.25
C ASP A 145 6.37 -2.72 -15.69
N ARG A 146 5.51 -2.17 -14.81
CA ARG A 146 4.12 -1.83 -15.18
C ARG A 146 4.03 -0.75 -16.24
N ILE A 147 5.06 0.08 -16.41
CA ILE A 147 5.08 1.12 -17.46
C ILE A 147 5.58 0.58 -18.81
N ILE A 148 6.13 -0.64 -18.89
CA ILE A 148 6.61 -1.24 -20.15
C ILE A 148 5.53 -1.25 -21.25
N PRO A 149 4.26 -1.63 -20.99
CA PRO A 149 3.20 -1.56 -22.00
C PRO A 149 2.97 -0.14 -22.52
N ALA A 150 2.97 0.86 -21.63
CA ALA A 150 2.80 2.26 -22.01
C ALA A 150 3.99 2.78 -22.85
N ILE A 151 5.22 2.36 -22.53
CA ILE A 151 6.41 2.64 -23.35
C ILE A 151 6.25 2.05 -24.76
N LYS A 152 5.78 0.81 -24.87
CA LYS A 152 5.53 0.16 -26.16
C LYS A 152 4.45 0.89 -26.96
N GLU A 153 3.37 1.30 -26.32
CA GLU A 153 2.31 2.08 -26.97
C GLU A 153 2.86 3.43 -27.47
N TRP A 154 3.62 4.13 -26.64
CA TRP A 154 4.25 5.41 -27.01
C TRP A 154 5.24 5.27 -28.16
N GLN A 155 6.03 4.20 -28.20
CA GLN A 155 6.95 3.89 -29.30
C GLN A 155 6.21 3.62 -30.62
N ASN A 156 5.00 3.05 -30.56
CA ASN A 156 4.19 2.71 -31.74
C ASN A 156 3.15 3.78 -32.09
N ARG A 157 3.22 4.97 -31.48
CA ARG A 157 2.26 6.04 -31.76
C ARG A 157 2.33 6.48 -33.22
N VAL A 158 1.18 6.80 -33.81
CA VAL A 158 1.11 7.35 -35.16
C VAL A 158 1.73 8.75 -35.15
N LEU A 159 2.71 8.97 -36.03
CA LEU A 159 3.35 10.25 -36.22
C LEU A 159 2.63 11.05 -37.31
N GLU A 160 2.85 12.37 -37.32
CA GLU A 160 2.34 13.21 -38.41
C GLU A 160 3.04 12.89 -39.73
N SER A 161 2.37 13.17 -40.84
CA SER A 161 2.88 12.83 -42.17
C SER A 161 4.07 13.67 -42.61
N VAL A 162 4.31 14.84 -41.98
CA VAL A 162 5.34 15.80 -42.42
C VAL A 162 6.09 16.36 -41.21
N TYR A 163 7.41 16.15 -41.17
CA TYR A 163 8.34 16.81 -40.26
C TYR A 163 9.40 17.56 -41.09
N PRO A 164 9.33 18.90 -41.22
CA PRO A 164 10.28 19.67 -42.05
C PRO A 164 11.74 19.55 -41.60
N VAL A 165 11.98 19.32 -40.31
CA VAL A 165 13.31 19.16 -39.71
C VAL A 165 13.25 18.07 -38.65
N VAL A 166 14.25 17.19 -38.62
CA VAL A 166 14.42 16.12 -37.63
C VAL A 166 15.86 16.13 -37.14
N TRP A 167 16.05 15.97 -35.84
CA TRP A 167 17.37 15.85 -35.21
C TRP A 167 17.57 14.42 -34.72
N LEU A 168 18.81 13.94 -34.82
CA LEU A 168 19.24 12.64 -34.32
C LEU A 168 20.33 12.87 -33.30
N ASP A 169 20.23 12.22 -32.15
CA ASP A 169 21.20 12.29 -31.06
C ASP A 169 21.56 10.88 -30.60
N ALA A 170 22.76 10.71 -30.05
CA ALA A 170 23.29 9.43 -29.60
C ALA A 170 23.94 9.56 -28.21
N ILE A 171 23.46 8.74 -27.27
CA ILE A 171 24.00 8.65 -25.91
C ILE A 171 24.49 7.22 -25.69
N HIS A 172 25.70 7.07 -25.16
CA HIS A 172 26.32 5.77 -24.93
C HIS A 172 26.11 5.32 -23.48
N PHE A 173 25.53 4.12 -23.31
CA PHE A 173 25.36 3.48 -22.01
C PHE A 173 26.09 2.14 -21.97
N LYS A 174 26.57 1.76 -20.78
CA LYS A 174 27.12 0.41 -20.55
C LYS A 174 25.97 -0.52 -20.19
N VAL A 175 25.64 -1.43 -21.11
CA VAL A 175 24.59 -2.44 -20.92
C VAL A 175 25.25 -3.81 -21.03
N ARG A 176 24.89 -4.74 -20.15
CA ARG A 176 25.29 -6.16 -20.27
C ARG A 176 24.37 -6.85 -21.25
N GLN A 177 24.93 -7.63 -22.17
CA GLN A 177 24.17 -8.39 -23.15
C GLN A 177 24.71 -9.82 -23.20
N ASP A 178 23.81 -10.81 -23.15
CA ASP A 178 24.17 -12.24 -23.16
C ASP A 178 25.11 -12.69 -22.02
N GLY A 179 25.10 -11.96 -20.90
CA GLY A 179 25.93 -12.26 -19.72
C GLY A 179 27.38 -11.78 -19.81
N VAL A 180 27.72 -11.00 -20.85
CA VAL A 180 29.02 -10.31 -21.02
C VAL A 180 28.82 -8.80 -21.06
#